data_AF-A0A9R0JVL5-F1
#
_entry.id   AF-A0A9R0JVL5-F1
#
_cell.length_a   1.000
_cell.length_b   1.000
_cell.length_c   1.000
_cell.angle_alpha   90.00
_cell.angle_beta   90.00
_cell.angle_gamma   90.00
#
_symmetry.space_group_name_H-M   'P 1'
#
loop_
_entity.id
_entity.type
_entity.pdbx_description
1 polymer ?
#
loop_
_entity_poly.entity_id
_entity_poly.type
_entity_poly.pdbx_seq_one_letter_code
_entity_poly.pdbx_strand_id
1 'polypeptide(L)'
;MEKQMWRWKLLFLLFLSLLYVAFSEDFPSQGSPTKVKDGCKKCENKVEDDDGFVCCGDCTYPDMVYGDTSLGYCKSGSELISQPKPKEVFKWVNGPWLPCSALCGGGIRSRRVDCYAVIEETSFPDYPVYDDHCLNQEKPKVRELCNLQNCVASVVSNGKDKGRRHSRTLTWMMILLIFVAIIALGFAGFIFYTRRTSNESGYVYIMMEGFS
;
A
#
# COMPACT_ATOMS: atom_id res chain seq x y z
N MET A 1 -33.42 -10.85 -69.20
CA MET A 1 -32.38 -10.85 -68.15
C MET A 1 -32.90 -10.46 -66.75
N GLU A 2 -34.22 -10.52 -66.52
CA GLU A 2 -34.83 -9.94 -65.30
C GLU A 2 -35.11 -10.96 -64.17
N LYS A 3 -35.17 -12.26 -64.50
CA LYS A 3 -35.47 -13.33 -63.53
C LYS A 3 -34.30 -13.71 -62.59
N GLN A 4 -33.07 -13.33 -62.92
CA GLN A 4 -31.89 -13.65 -62.09
C GLN A 4 -31.71 -12.68 -60.92
N MET A 5 -32.16 -11.44 -61.05
CA MET A 5 -31.98 -10.40 -60.03
C MET A 5 -32.82 -10.65 -58.77
N TRP A 6 -34.00 -11.28 -58.92
CA TRP A 6 -34.87 -11.62 -57.78
C TRP A 6 -34.35 -12.77 -56.92
N ARG A 7 -33.69 -13.78 -57.52
CA ARG A 7 -33.06 -14.86 -56.75
C ARG A 7 -31.92 -14.35 -55.89
N TRP A 8 -31.11 -13.42 -56.40
CA TRP A 8 -30.01 -12.82 -55.65
C TRP A 8 -30.51 -11.84 -54.58
N LYS A 9 -31.58 -11.07 -54.86
CA LYS A 9 -32.23 -10.25 -53.83
C LYS A 9 -32.83 -11.08 -52.69
N LEU A 10 -33.47 -12.20 -53.00
CA LEU A 10 -34.05 -13.09 -51.99
C LEU A 10 -32.97 -13.79 -51.17
N LEU A 11 -31.90 -14.27 -51.81
CA LEU A 11 -30.74 -14.85 -51.14
C LEU A 11 -30.02 -13.81 -50.26
N PHE A 12 -29.90 -12.56 -50.72
CA PHE A 12 -29.28 -11.48 -49.95
C PHE A 12 -30.12 -11.09 -48.73
N LEU A 13 -31.45 -11.04 -48.86
CA LEU A 13 -32.35 -10.78 -47.73
C LEU A 13 -32.35 -11.92 -46.71
N LEU A 14 -32.31 -13.17 -47.16
CA LEU A 14 -32.16 -14.34 -46.28
C LEU A 14 -30.80 -14.37 -45.59
N PHE A 15 -29.74 -13.94 -46.27
CA PHE A 15 -28.41 -13.83 -45.68
C PHE A 15 -28.34 -12.70 -44.65
N LEU A 16 -28.97 -11.55 -44.91
CA LEU A 16 -29.09 -10.45 -43.94
C LEU A 16 -29.91 -10.85 -42.71
N SER A 17 -30.99 -11.61 -42.89
CA SER A 17 -31.79 -12.06 -41.74
C SER A 17 -31.04 -13.10 -40.90
N LEU A 18 -30.26 -13.99 -41.53
CA LEU A 18 -29.39 -14.93 -40.81
C LEU A 18 -28.24 -14.21 -40.09
N LEU A 19 -27.65 -13.17 -40.69
CA LEU A 19 -26.65 -12.31 -40.04
C LEU A 19 -27.23 -11.55 -38.85
N TYR A 20 -28.47 -11.05 -38.96
CA TYR A 20 -29.16 -10.36 -37.87
C TYR A 20 -29.43 -11.29 -36.67
N VAL A 21 -29.82 -12.54 -36.95
CA VAL A 21 -30.02 -13.57 -35.90
C VAL A 21 -28.69 -13.96 -35.26
N ALA A 22 -27.62 -14.16 -36.05
CA ALA A 22 -26.28 -14.46 -35.52
C ALA A 22 -25.68 -13.32 -34.68
N PHE A 23 -26.10 -12.08 -34.92
CA PHE A 23 -25.70 -10.91 -34.11
C PHE A 23 -26.58 -10.74 -32.85
N SER A 24 -27.71 -11.45 -32.77
CA SER A 24 -28.66 -11.38 -31.65
C SER A 24 -28.51 -12.54 -30.66
N GLU A 25 -27.71 -13.55 -30.98
CA GLU A 25 -27.31 -14.60 -30.02
C GLU A 25 -26.31 -14.01 -29.03
N ASP A 26 -26.87 -13.56 -27.91
CA ASP A 26 -26.28 -13.58 -26.57
C ASP A 26 -24.76 -13.47 -26.51
N PHE A 27 -24.28 -12.23 -26.35
CA PHE A 27 -23.14 -12.03 -25.48
C PHE A 27 -23.56 -12.59 -24.10
N PRO A 28 -22.94 -13.68 -23.58
CA PRO A 28 -22.86 -13.78 -22.14
C PRO A 28 -22.18 -12.48 -21.73
N SER A 29 -22.89 -11.68 -20.95
CA SER A 29 -22.31 -10.61 -20.19
C SER A 29 -21.17 -11.25 -19.39
N GLN A 30 -19.95 -11.20 -19.96
CA GLN A 30 -18.75 -11.19 -19.16
C GLN A 30 -18.90 -9.90 -18.35
N GLY A 31 -19.58 -10.02 -17.22
CA GLY A 31 -19.37 -9.16 -16.10
C GLY A 31 -17.86 -9.15 -15.92
N SER A 32 -17.24 -8.06 -16.37
CA SER A 32 -15.92 -7.65 -15.94
C SER A 32 -15.82 -7.98 -14.45
N PRO A 33 -14.72 -8.60 -13.96
CA PRO A 33 -14.53 -8.73 -12.53
C PRO A 33 -14.56 -7.30 -11.99
N THR A 34 -15.69 -6.93 -11.39
CA THR A 34 -15.91 -5.62 -10.82
C THR A 34 -14.82 -5.50 -9.77
N LYS A 35 -13.77 -4.73 -10.07
CA LYS A 35 -12.75 -4.35 -9.09
C LYS A 35 -13.49 -4.02 -7.81
N VAL A 36 -13.35 -4.87 -6.80
CA VAL A 36 -14.15 -4.85 -5.58
C VAL A 36 -13.95 -3.46 -4.99
N LYS A 37 -14.95 -2.60 -5.14
CA LYS A 37 -14.89 -1.23 -4.64
C LYS A 37 -14.89 -1.33 -3.13
N ASP A 38 -13.97 -0.68 -2.43
CA ASP A 38 -13.86 -0.58 -0.96
C ASP A 38 -15.06 0.15 -0.27
N GLY A 39 -16.28 -0.02 -0.79
CA GLY A 39 -17.54 0.60 -0.37
C GLY A 39 -17.81 0.64 1.14
N CYS A 40 -17.65 -0.45 1.90
CA CYS A 40 -17.90 -0.47 3.35
C CYS A 40 -16.66 -0.27 4.20
N LYS A 41 -15.46 -0.19 3.60
CA LYS A 41 -14.19 -0.04 4.35
C LYS A 41 -14.15 1.26 5.16
N LYS A 42 -14.80 2.32 4.67
CA LYS A 42 -14.82 3.64 5.30
C LYS A 42 -15.91 3.80 6.36
N CYS A 43 -16.82 2.83 6.48
CA CYS A 43 -17.95 2.91 7.39
C CYS A 43 -17.63 2.13 8.68
N GLU A 44 -17.85 2.78 9.82
CA GLU A 44 -17.74 2.13 11.15
C GLU A 44 -18.97 1.26 11.43
N ASN A 45 -20.12 1.67 10.92
CA ASN A 45 -21.45 1.06 11.16
C ASN A 45 -21.77 -0.10 10.22
N LYS A 46 -20.78 -0.94 9.89
CA LYS A 46 -20.96 -2.10 9.00
C LYS A 46 -21.39 -3.33 9.80
N VAL A 47 -22.21 -4.18 9.20
CA VAL A 47 -22.61 -5.48 9.75
C VAL A 47 -21.73 -6.56 9.14
N GLU A 48 -21.11 -7.39 9.97
CA GLU A 48 -20.29 -8.53 9.56
C GLU A 48 -21.18 -9.78 9.49
N ASP A 49 -21.22 -10.41 8.32
CA ASP A 49 -21.89 -11.69 8.05
C ASP A 49 -20.83 -12.76 7.73
N ASP A 50 -21.19 -14.04 7.66
CA ASP A 50 -20.25 -15.14 7.37
C ASP A 50 -19.55 -14.95 6.01
N ASP A 51 -20.27 -14.46 5.01
CA ASP A 51 -19.80 -14.29 3.63
C ASP A 51 -19.31 -12.86 3.30
N GLY A 52 -19.51 -11.87 4.17
CA GLY A 52 -19.29 -10.47 3.79
C GLY A 52 -19.52 -9.39 4.83
N PHE A 53 -19.45 -8.14 4.35
CA PHE A 53 -19.81 -6.92 5.08
C PHE A 53 -21.00 -6.27 4.39
N VAL A 54 -21.98 -5.82 5.16
CA VAL A 54 -23.11 -5.04 4.66
C VAL A 54 -23.07 -3.64 5.26
N CYS A 55 -23.23 -2.62 4.42
CA CYS A 55 -23.32 -1.23 4.87
C CYS A 55 -24.22 -0.40 3.97
N CYS A 56 -24.64 0.76 4.46
CA CYS A 56 -25.31 1.75 3.65
C CYS A 56 -24.31 2.65 2.92
N GLY A 57 -24.63 3.10 1.70
CA GLY A 57 -23.75 3.95 0.90
C GLY A 57 -23.41 5.30 1.53
N ASP A 58 -24.19 5.75 2.50
CA ASP A 58 -23.97 6.94 3.34
C ASP A 58 -23.37 6.62 4.71
N CYS A 59 -22.90 5.39 4.94
CA CYS A 59 -22.35 4.89 6.21
C CYS A 59 -23.30 4.97 7.42
N THR A 60 -24.61 5.08 7.19
CA THR A 60 -25.61 4.86 8.24
C THR A 60 -25.73 3.37 8.59
N TYR A 61 -26.29 3.06 9.76
CA TYR A 61 -26.53 1.66 10.14
C TYR A 61 -27.59 1.03 9.23
N PRO A 62 -27.31 -0.13 8.61
CA PRO A 62 -28.32 -0.87 7.88
C PRO A 62 -29.32 -1.52 8.84
N ASP A 63 -30.60 -1.51 8.48
CA ASP A 63 -31.62 -2.32 9.15
C ASP A 63 -31.71 -3.68 8.45
N MET A 64 -31.31 -4.72 9.17
CA MET A 64 -31.34 -6.10 8.70
C MET A 64 -32.73 -6.71 8.92
N VAL A 65 -33.28 -7.39 7.91
CA VAL A 65 -34.64 -7.99 7.98
C VAL A 65 -34.64 -9.30 8.77
N TYR A 66 -33.57 -10.09 8.63
CA TYR A 66 -33.26 -11.23 9.50
C TYR A 66 -31.83 -11.03 10.00
N GLY A 67 -31.60 -11.25 11.30
CA GLY A 67 -30.35 -10.90 11.99
C GLY A 67 -29.09 -11.64 11.50
N ASP A 68 -29.24 -12.55 10.55
CA ASP A 68 -28.23 -13.45 9.99
C ASP A 68 -28.21 -13.47 8.44
N THR A 69 -28.96 -12.58 7.76
CA THR A 69 -28.95 -12.53 6.29
C THR A 69 -28.53 -11.16 5.79
N SER A 70 -27.80 -11.12 4.68
CA SER A 70 -27.43 -9.92 3.93
C SER A 70 -28.61 -9.16 3.29
N LEU A 71 -29.85 -9.49 3.66
CA LEU A 71 -31.07 -8.84 3.20
C LEU A 71 -31.48 -7.74 4.20
N GLY A 72 -31.34 -6.49 3.78
CA GLY A 72 -31.62 -5.32 4.62
C GLY A 72 -32.05 -4.11 3.80
N TYR A 73 -32.16 -2.97 4.46
CA TYR A 73 -32.35 -1.67 3.82
C TYR A 73 -31.77 -0.54 4.67
N CYS A 74 -31.58 0.62 4.07
CA CYS A 74 -31.08 1.82 4.75
C CYS A 74 -32.25 2.78 5.03
N LYS A 75 -32.50 3.11 6.29
CA LYS A 75 -33.55 4.07 6.70
C LYS A 75 -33.37 5.46 6.09
N SER A 76 -32.14 5.84 5.78
CA SER A 76 -31.83 7.11 5.10
C SER A 76 -32.25 7.12 3.63
N GLY A 77 -32.66 5.97 3.07
CA GLY A 77 -32.98 5.81 1.66
C GLY A 77 -31.74 5.65 0.76
N SER A 78 -30.54 5.50 1.33
CA SER A 78 -29.33 5.18 0.58
C SER A 78 -29.33 3.73 0.08
N GLU A 79 -28.51 3.44 -0.93
CA GLU A 79 -28.37 2.08 -1.46
C GLU A 79 -27.67 1.18 -0.43
N LEU A 80 -28.19 -0.04 -0.26
CA LEU A 80 -27.55 -1.08 0.54
C LEU A 80 -26.42 -1.72 -0.26
N ILE A 81 -25.20 -1.68 0.27
CA ILE A 81 -23.99 -2.20 -0.36
C ILE A 81 -23.58 -3.48 0.37
N SER A 82 -23.48 -4.59 -0.36
CA SER A 82 -22.85 -5.82 0.11
C SER A 82 -21.43 -5.92 -0.42
N GLN A 83 -20.51 -6.36 0.44
CA GLN A 83 -19.11 -6.60 0.08
C GLN A 83 -18.71 -8.01 0.49
N PRO A 84 -18.16 -8.82 -0.41
CA PRO A 84 -17.63 -10.11 -0.01
C PRO A 84 -16.43 -9.92 0.93
N LYS A 85 -16.25 -10.84 1.88
CA LYS A 85 -15.00 -10.91 2.65
C LYS A 85 -13.83 -11.10 1.68
N PRO A 86 -12.71 -10.42 1.92
CA PRO A 86 -11.61 -10.51 1.01
C PRO A 86 -10.95 -11.90 1.13
N LYS A 87 -10.47 -12.43 0.01
CA LYS A 87 -9.87 -13.77 0.00
C LYS A 87 -8.50 -13.73 0.65
N GLU A 88 -8.37 -14.39 1.80
CA GLU A 88 -7.11 -14.52 2.52
C GLU A 88 -6.31 -15.73 2.01
N VAL A 89 -5.04 -15.48 1.70
CA VAL A 89 -4.06 -16.51 1.37
C VAL A 89 -2.97 -16.48 2.41
N PHE A 90 -2.80 -17.55 3.17
CA PHE A 90 -1.80 -17.63 4.21
C PHE A 90 -0.43 -17.95 3.62
N LYS A 91 0.62 -17.23 4.03
CA LYS A 91 2.00 -17.48 3.59
C LYS A 91 3.00 -17.25 4.72
N TRP A 92 4.06 -18.06 4.74
CA TRP A 92 5.21 -17.81 5.59
C TRP A 92 6.00 -16.60 5.09
N VAL A 93 6.23 -15.63 5.97
CA VAL A 93 7.05 -14.45 5.70
C VAL A 93 8.26 -14.49 6.64
N ASN A 94 9.46 -14.37 6.07
CA ASN A 94 10.70 -14.35 6.83
C ASN A 94 11.35 -12.98 6.84
N GLY A 95 11.77 -12.54 8.02
CA GLY A 95 12.62 -11.36 8.18
C GLY A 95 14.07 -11.60 7.73
N PRO A 96 14.91 -10.55 7.78
CA PRO A 96 16.33 -10.69 7.52
C PRO A 96 17.01 -11.54 8.60
N TRP A 97 18.15 -12.14 8.24
CA TRP A 97 19.02 -12.81 9.21
C TRP A 97 19.66 -11.80 10.15
N LEU A 98 19.62 -12.11 11.45
CA LEU A 98 20.44 -11.45 12.44
C LEU A 98 21.93 -11.75 12.19
N PRO A 99 22.85 -10.90 12.69
CA PRO A 99 24.27 -11.17 12.62
C PRO A 99 24.63 -12.55 13.18
N CYS A 100 25.65 -13.18 12.58
CA CYS A 100 26.15 -14.46 13.05
C CYS A 100 26.74 -14.33 14.46
N SER A 101 26.52 -15.34 15.32
CA SER A 101 27.06 -15.35 16.69
C SER A 101 28.58 -15.38 16.76
N ALA A 102 29.25 -15.84 15.71
CA ALA A 102 30.70 -15.92 15.62
C ALA A 102 31.16 -15.38 14.26
N LEU A 103 32.31 -14.71 14.20
CA LEU A 103 32.90 -14.20 12.95
C LEU A 103 33.69 -15.28 12.18
N CYS A 104 34.06 -16.36 12.87
CA CYS A 104 34.80 -17.52 12.34
C CYS A 104 34.57 -18.72 13.27
N GLY A 105 34.96 -19.91 12.84
CA GLY A 105 34.91 -21.15 13.62
C GLY A 105 33.52 -21.78 13.70
N GLY A 106 32.56 -21.29 12.93
CA GLY A 106 31.17 -21.71 12.98
C GLY A 106 30.38 -20.99 14.07
N GLY A 107 29.32 -20.30 13.64
CA GLY A 107 28.32 -19.69 14.50
C GLY A 107 26.91 -20.02 14.05
N ILE A 108 25.93 -19.47 14.76
CA ILE A 108 24.51 -19.60 14.42
C ILE A 108 23.96 -18.21 14.19
N ARG A 109 23.17 -18.05 13.13
CA ARG A 109 22.32 -16.88 12.91
C ARG A 109 20.86 -17.26 13.01
N SER A 110 20.04 -16.32 13.44
CA SER A 110 18.60 -16.51 13.59
C SER A 110 17.84 -15.42 12.85
N ARG A 111 16.62 -15.71 12.42
CA ARG A 111 15.71 -14.74 11.79
C ARG A 111 14.30 -14.94 12.32
N ARG A 112 13.46 -13.92 12.16
CA ARG A 112 12.02 -14.04 12.43
C ARG A 112 11.32 -14.73 11.25
N VAL A 113 10.38 -15.60 11.54
CA VAL A 113 9.52 -16.27 10.55
C VAL A 113 8.12 -16.31 11.15
N ASP A 114 7.18 -15.62 10.51
CA ASP A 114 5.80 -15.50 10.98
C ASP A 114 4.84 -15.87 9.83
N CYS A 115 3.65 -16.36 10.18
CA CYS A 115 2.57 -16.60 9.22
C CYS A 115 1.80 -15.29 8.99
N TYR A 116 1.54 -14.95 7.72
CA TYR A 116 0.77 -13.76 7.35
C TYR A 116 -0.45 -14.16 6.53
N ALA A 117 -1.58 -13.49 6.80
CA ALA A 117 -2.71 -13.44 5.89
C ALA A 117 -2.40 -12.39 4.80
N VAL A 118 -2.28 -12.86 3.57
CA VAL A 118 -2.08 -12.03 2.38
C VAL A 118 -3.42 -11.88 1.68
N ILE A 119 -3.85 -10.65 1.49
CA ILE A 119 -5.19 -10.38 0.97
C ILE A 119 -5.09 -10.02 -0.50
N GLU A 120 -5.53 -10.94 -1.37
CA GLU A 120 -5.48 -10.72 -2.82
C GLU A 120 -6.56 -9.69 -3.24
N GLU A 121 -6.18 -8.77 -4.14
CA GLU A 121 -7.10 -7.85 -4.85
C GLU A 121 -7.86 -6.82 -3.99
N THR A 122 -7.35 -6.47 -2.80
CA THR A 122 -7.98 -5.43 -1.97
C THR A 122 -7.00 -4.38 -1.47
N SER A 123 -7.53 -3.29 -0.93
CA SER A 123 -6.76 -2.26 -0.23
C SER A 123 -6.45 -2.62 1.24
N PHE A 124 -6.80 -3.83 1.69
CA PHE A 124 -6.52 -4.28 3.06
C PHE A 124 -5.03 -4.62 3.21
N PRO A 125 -4.39 -4.20 4.30
CA PRO A 125 -3.00 -4.54 4.55
C PRO A 125 -2.86 -6.01 4.97
N ASP A 126 -1.78 -6.65 4.54
CA ASP A 126 -1.37 -7.95 5.06
C ASP A 126 -1.12 -7.85 6.58
N TYR A 127 -1.50 -8.90 7.31
CA TYR A 127 -1.40 -8.91 8.77
C TYR A 127 -0.92 -10.27 9.30
N PRO A 128 -0.21 -10.29 10.44
CA PRO A 128 0.28 -11.53 11.02
C PRO A 128 -0.87 -12.35 11.63
N VAL A 129 -0.81 -13.66 11.45
CA VAL A 129 -1.76 -14.63 12.00
C VAL A 129 -1.02 -15.74 12.74
N TYR A 130 -1.77 -16.62 13.39
CA TYR A 130 -1.21 -17.79 14.06
C TYR A 130 -0.57 -18.78 13.06
N ASP A 131 0.44 -19.50 13.53
CA ASP A 131 1.23 -20.44 12.72
C ASP A 131 0.41 -21.61 12.14
N ASP A 132 -0.73 -21.94 12.75
CA ASP A 132 -1.66 -22.98 12.34
C ASP A 132 -2.22 -22.77 10.93
N HIS A 133 -2.42 -21.51 10.54
CA HIS A 133 -2.90 -21.13 9.20
C HIS A 133 -1.89 -21.44 8.08
N CYS A 134 -0.59 -21.51 8.38
CA CYS A 134 0.46 -21.79 7.39
C CYS A 134 1.00 -23.24 7.45
N LEU A 135 0.42 -24.15 8.24
CA LEU A 135 0.93 -25.52 8.43
C LEU A 135 0.99 -26.35 7.15
N ASN A 136 0.16 -26.02 6.17
CA ASN A 136 0.14 -26.68 4.87
C ASN A 136 1.34 -26.32 3.98
N GLN A 137 2.20 -25.39 4.43
CA GLN A 137 3.41 -24.94 3.74
C GLN A 137 4.64 -25.28 4.55
N GLU A 138 5.77 -25.51 3.87
CA GLU A 138 7.04 -25.76 4.56
C GLU A 138 7.51 -24.51 5.29
N LYS A 139 7.63 -24.61 6.63
CA LYS A 139 8.07 -23.50 7.48
C LYS A 139 9.54 -23.19 7.21
N PRO A 140 9.89 -21.94 6.83
CA PRO A 140 11.27 -21.55 6.61
C PRO A 140 12.15 -21.72 7.87
N LYS A 141 13.43 -22.01 7.66
CA LYS A 141 14.40 -22.17 8.76
C LYS A 141 14.49 -20.89 9.60
N VAL A 142 14.31 -21.04 10.90
CA VAL A 142 14.45 -19.95 11.89
C VAL A 142 15.91 -19.74 12.28
N ARG A 143 16.74 -20.79 12.23
CA ARG A 143 18.15 -20.80 12.59
C ARG A 143 18.98 -21.52 11.55
N GLU A 144 20.19 -21.04 11.31
CA GLU A 144 21.16 -21.73 10.46
C GLU A 144 22.60 -21.45 10.86
N LEU A 145 23.48 -22.35 10.41
CA LEU A 145 24.93 -22.23 10.59
C LEU A 145 25.49 -21.13 9.69
N CYS A 146 26.45 -20.39 10.21
CA CYS A 146 27.14 -19.32 9.50
C CYS A 146 28.63 -19.27 9.90
N ASN A 147 29.43 -18.59 9.09
CA ASN A 147 30.84 -18.32 9.37
C ASN A 147 31.68 -19.57 9.71
N LEU A 148 31.52 -20.62 8.89
CA LEU A 148 32.19 -21.92 9.04
C LEU A 148 33.69 -21.89 8.71
N GLN A 149 34.23 -20.77 8.22
CA GLN A 149 35.67 -20.59 8.00
C GLN A 149 36.46 -20.71 9.31
N ASN A 150 37.65 -21.31 9.26
CA ASN A 150 38.53 -21.36 10.41
C ASN A 150 38.94 -19.96 10.88
N CYS A 151 39.08 -19.79 12.19
CA CYS A 151 39.66 -18.58 12.74
C CYS A 151 41.14 -18.50 12.39
N VAL A 152 41.56 -17.37 11.85
CA VAL A 152 42.99 -17.09 11.71
C VAL A 152 43.50 -16.83 13.12
N ALA A 153 44.36 -17.72 13.63
CA ALA A 153 45.17 -17.38 14.78
C ALA A 153 45.97 -16.14 14.37
N SER A 154 45.66 -15.00 14.98
CA SER A 154 46.45 -13.80 14.78
C SER A 154 47.86 -14.12 15.26
N VAL A 155 48.72 -14.54 14.34
CA VAL A 155 50.11 -14.12 14.41
C VAL A 155 49.98 -12.61 14.47
N VAL A 156 50.23 -12.05 15.65
CA VAL A 156 50.36 -10.61 15.83
C VAL A 156 51.61 -10.22 15.05
N SER A 157 51.47 -10.16 13.72
CA SER A 157 52.27 -9.27 12.91
C SER A 157 51.91 -7.91 13.46
N ASN A 158 52.83 -7.32 14.24
CA ASN A 158 52.84 -5.91 14.59
C ASN A 158 52.85 -5.09 13.28
N GLY A 159 51.75 -5.10 12.54
CA GLY A 159 51.47 -4.18 11.47
C GLY A 159 51.08 -2.90 12.15
N LYS A 160 52.03 -1.97 12.25
CA LYS A 160 51.76 -0.56 12.55
C LYS A 160 50.72 -0.08 11.53
N ASP A 161 49.46 -0.16 11.92
CA ASP A 161 48.39 0.46 11.17
C ASP A 161 48.64 1.97 11.31
N LYS A 162 49.24 2.57 10.28
CA LYS A 162 49.33 4.02 10.18
C LYS A 162 47.90 4.49 9.96
N GLY A 163 47.25 4.79 11.08
CA GLY A 163 45.92 5.36 11.13
C GLY A 163 45.77 6.37 9.99
N ARG A 164 44.78 6.12 9.15
CA ARG A 164 44.36 7.02 8.08
C ARG A 164 44.17 8.38 8.72
N ARG A 165 45.12 9.29 8.49
CA ARG A 165 45.11 10.64 9.05
C ARG A 165 43.91 11.35 8.42
N HIS A 166 42.78 11.32 9.11
CA HIS A 166 41.65 12.16 8.78
C HIS A 166 42.17 13.59 8.83
N SER A 167 42.30 14.21 7.65
CA SER A 167 42.88 15.53 7.53
C SER A 167 41.96 16.49 8.26
N ARG A 168 42.31 16.82 9.51
CA ARG A 168 41.56 17.76 10.36
C ARG A 168 41.22 19.03 9.59
N THR A 169 42.08 19.44 8.67
CA THR A 169 41.88 20.54 7.72
C THR A 169 40.67 20.37 6.81
N LEU A 170 40.39 19.18 6.25
CA LEU A 170 39.25 18.98 5.34
C LEU A 170 37.93 19.04 6.10
N THR A 171 37.84 18.41 7.27
CA THR A 171 36.69 18.53 8.17
C THR A 171 36.43 19.96 8.61
N TRP A 172 37.49 20.69 8.97
CA TRP A 172 37.37 22.11 9.32
C TRP A 172 36.92 22.97 8.14
N MET A 173 37.41 22.71 6.93
CA MET A 173 36.99 23.43 5.71
C MET A 173 35.51 23.17 5.39
N MET A 174 35.03 21.93 5.54
CA MET A 174 33.61 21.62 5.33
C MET A 174 32.71 22.31 6.36
N ILE A 175 33.12 22.38 7.63
CA ILE A 175 32.37 23.09 8.68
C ILE A 175 32.33 24.60 8.40
N LEU A 176 33.43 25.19 7.96
CA LEU A 176 33.52 26.60 7.60
C LEU A 176 32.58 26.95 6.43
N LEU A 177 32.54 26.10 5.39
CA LEU A 177 31.66 26.29 4.24
C LEU A 177 30.17 26.21 4.63
N ILE A 178 29.81 25.27 5.50
CA ILE A 178 28.44 25.14 6.01
C ILE A 178 28.04 26.38 6.81
N PHE A 179 28.93 26.87 7.68
CA PHE A 179 28.66 28.06 8.48
C PHE A 179 28.47 29.32 7.63
N VAL A 180 29.31 29.51 6.60
CA VAL A 180 29.19 30.62 5.65
C VAL A 180 27.88 30.53 4.86
N ALA A 181 27.47 29.34 4.43
CA ALA A 181 26.20 29.13 3.73
C ALA A 181 24.98 29.48 4.61
N ILE A 182 25.00 29.10 5.88
CA ILE A 182 23.93 29.43 6.84
C ILE A 182 23.84 30.96 7.05
N ILE A 183 24.98 31.63 7.20
CA ILE A 183 25.01 33.10 7.33
C ILE A 183 24.48 33.76 6.06
N ALA A 184 24.87 33.29 4.87
CA ALA A 184 24.40 33.84 3.60
C ALA A 184 22.89 33.66 3.42
N LEU A 185 22.34 32.50 3.79
CA LEU A 185 20.89 32.24 3.77
C LEU A 185 20.15 33.11 4.79
N GLY A 186 20.69 33.26 6.00
CA GLY A 186 20.15 34.15 7.02
C GLY A 186 20.16 35.61 6.58
N PHE A 187 21.23 36.07 5.95
CA PHE A 187 21.36 37.42 5.43
C PHE A 187 20.41 37.67 4.26
N ALA A 188 20.31 36.73 3.31
CA ALA A 188 19.34 36.80 2.22
C ALA A 188 17.90 36.80 2.73
N GLY A 189 17.60 35.98 3.75
CA GLY A 189 16.32 35.95 4.44
C GLY A 189 16.02 37.26 5.18
N PHE A 190 17.01 37.86 5.84
CA PHE A 190 16.88 39.16 6.51
C PHE A 190 16.68 40.30 5.51
N ILE A 191 17.39 40.31 4.38
CA ILE A 191 17.18 41.26 3.29
C ILE A 191 15.79 41.08 2.66
N PHE A 192 15.34 39.84 2.46
CA PHE A 192 13.99 39.57 1.97
C PHE A 192 12.92 40.00 2.98
N TYR A 193 13.14 39.72 4.28
CA TYR A 193 12.27 40.14 5.37
C TYR A 193 12.16 41.66 5.44
N THR A 194 13.29 42.36 5.47
CA THR A 194 13.33 43.84 5.50
C THR A 194 12.74 44.46 4.25
N ARG A 195 12.97 43.86 3.06
CA ARG A 195 12.33 44.30 1.81
C ARG A 195 10.82 44.09 1.85
N ARG A 196 10.34 43.01 2.47
CA ARG A 196 8.91 42.73 2.66
C ARG A 196 8.28 43.70 3.65
N THR A 197 8.95 44.07 4.73
CA THR A 197 8.45 45.05 5.72
C THR A 197 8.59 46.51 5.26
N SER A 198 9.39 46.78 4.23
CA SER A 198 9.55 48.11 3.61
C SER A 198 8.41 48.45 2.63
N ASN A 199 7.68 47.46 2.14
CA ASN A 199 6.62 47.62 1.13
C ASN A 199 5.28 47.11 1.70
N GLU A 200 4.77 47.79 2.73
CA GLU A 200 3.33 48.08 2.96
C GLU A 200 3.17 48.63 4.38
N SER A 201 2.80 49.90 4.45
CA SER A 201 2.21 50.57 5.60
C SER A 201 0.97 49.84 6.12
N GLY A 202 0.91 49.60 7.43
CA GLY A 202 -0.31 49.12 8.09
C GLY A 202 -0.11 48.89 9.58
N TYR A 203 0.02 49.97 10.37
CA TYR A 203 -0.05 49.88 11.82
C TYR A 203 -1.52 49.58 12.19
N VAL A 204 -1.80 48.37 12.69
CA VAL A 204 -3.08 48.04 13.34
C VAL A 204 -2.93 48.38 14.82
N TYR A 205 -3.49 49.52 15.23
CA TYR A 205 -3.66 49.84 16.65
C TYR A 205 -4.83 49.02 17.18
N ILE A 206 -4.56 48.03 18.03
CA ILE A 206 -5.60 47.36 18.81
C ILE A 206 -5.86 48.27 20.02
N MET A 207 -6.91 49.08 19.95
CA MET A 207 -7.44 49.77 21.14
C MET A 207 -8.03 48.70 22.06
N MET A 208 -7.47 48.56 23.26
CA MET A 208 -8.16 47.88 24.36
C MET A 208 -9.25 48.83 24.86
N GLU A 209 -10.50 48.57 24.46
CA GLU A 209 -11.65 49.15 25.15
C GLU A 209 -11.67 48.63 26.59
N GLY A 210 -11.49 49.55 27.53
CA GLY A 210 -11.91 49.34 28.90
C GLY A 210 -13.43 49.36 28.95
N PHE A 211 -14.02 48.36 29.61
CA PHE A 211 -15.35 48.43 30.17
C PHE A 211 -15.36 47.72 31.51
N SER A 212 -15.60 48.54 32.53
CA SER A 212 -16.22 48.35 33.85
C SER A 212 -15.92 47.13 34.72
#